data_AF-A0A965GA55-F1
#
_entry.id   AF-A0A965GA55-F1
#
_cell.length_a   1.000
_cell.length_b   1.000
_cell.length_c   1.000
_cell.angle_alpha   90.00
_cell.angle_beta   90.00
_cell.angle_gamma   90.00
#
_symmetry.space_group_name_H-M   'P 1'
#
loop_
_entity.id
_entity.type
_entity.pdbx_description
1 polymer ?
#
loop_
_entity_poly.entity_id
_entity_poly.type
_entity_poly.pdbx_seq_one_letter_code
_entity_poly.pdbx_strand_id
1 'polypeptide(L)'
;MPSKEELVAHFTSRLAFETDASDVHADLESKKNFVLVDVRGQSSWDQGHIVGSIHMPHAEIAERATKEIPLDTPVVVYCWGPGCNGAHKGALNFALLGYQVKEMIGGFEYWAREGYKIEDVNGPVVRAQDALTVPLNSISCDC
;
A
#
# COMPACT_ATOMS: atom_id res chain seq x y z
N MET A 1 20.58 -13.31 22.40
CA MET A 1 19.23 -13.33 21.79
C MET A 1 18.39 -12.30 22.52
N PRO A 2 17.58 -11.49 21.83
CA PRO A 2 16.71 -10.50 22.47
C PRO A 2 15.71 -11.17 23.44
N SER A 3 15.27 -10.43 24.45
CA SER A 3 14.24 -10.89 25.39
C SER A 3 12.88 -11.00 24.69
N LYS A 4 11.93 -11.67 25.35
CA LYS A 4 10.54 -11.70 24.89
C LYS A 4 9.97 -10.28 24.73
N GLU A 5 10.25 -9.40 25.67
CA GLU A 5 9.76 -8.02 25.69
C GLU A 5 10.35 -7.21 24.54
N GLU A 6 11.65 -7.37 24.26
CA GLU A 6 12.32 -6.74 23.12
C GLU A 6 11.75 -7.22 21.78
N LEU A 7 11.49 -8.53 21.65
CA LEU A 7 10.86 -9.11 20.46
C LEU A 7 9.44 -8.57 20.25
N VAL A 8 8.63 -8.55 21.30
CA VAL A 8 7.25 -8.02 21.24
C VAL A 8 7.26 -6.54 20.87
N ALA A 9 8.11 -5.73 21.51
CA ALA A 9 8.22 -4.31 21.20
C ALA A 9 8.65 -4.08 19.74
N HIS A 10 9.61 -4.86 19.24
CA HIS A 10 10.08 -4.76 17.87
C HIS A 10 8.97 -5.05 16.85
N PHE A 11 8.32 -6.23 16.95
CA PHE A 11 7.30 -6.62 15.98
C PHE A 11 6.01 -5.81 16.10
N THR A 12 5.64 -5.37 17.30
CA THR A 12 4.50 -4.44 17.47
C THR A 12 4.77 -3.11 16.78
N SER A 13 5.97 -2.56 16.98
CA SER A 13 6.39 -1.32 16.33
C SER A 13 6.34 -1.45 14.81
N ARG A 14 6.92 -2.52 14.26
CA ARG A 14 6.88 -2.81 12.81
C ARG A 14 5.45 -2.82 12.26
N LEU A 15 4.57 -3.63 12.85
CA LEU A 15 3.17 -3.76 12.41
C LEU A 15 2.35 -2.48 12.57
N ALA A 16 2.83 -1.51 13.38
CA ALA A 16 2.21 -0.19 13.48
C ALA A 16 2.55 0.72 12.28
N PHE A 17 3.67 0.50 11.59
CA PHE A 17 4.15 1.33 10.47
C PHE A 17 3.99 0.66 9.09
N GLU A 18 3.75 -0.65 9.05
CA GLU A 18 3.57 -1.40 7.81
C GLU A 18 2.23 -2.16 7.78
N THR A 19 1.79 -2.52 6.57
CA THR A 19 0.64 -3.38 6.27
C THR A 19 0.94 -4.12 4.98
N ASP A 20 0.45 -5.34 4.78
CA ASP A 20 0.66 -6.07 3.53
C ASP A 20 -0.50 -5.86 2.54
N ALA A 21 -0.39 -6.44 1.34
CA ALA A 21 -1.42 -6.32 0.31
C ALA A 21 -2.73 -7.02 0.71
N SER A 22 -2.66 -8.10 1.48
CA SER A 22 -3.81 -8.88 1.96
C SER A 22 -4.65 -8.08 2.96
N ASP A 23 -4.02 -7.47 3.95
CA ASP A 23 -4.63 -6.56 4.93
C ASP A 23 -5.32 -5.39 4.22
N VAL A 24 -4.63 -4.74 3.28
CA VAL A 24 -5.18 -3.61 2.52
C VAL A 24 -6.38 -4.06 1.68
N HIS A 25 -6.30 -5.23 1.04
CA HIS A 25 -7.41 -5.79 0.29
C HIS A 25 -8.64 -6.05 1.18
N ALA A 26 -8.43 -6.69 2.34
CA ALA A 26 -9.49 -6.94 3.32
C ALA A 26 -10.11 -5.64 3.86
N ASP A 27 -9.29 -4.61 4.08
CA ASP A 27 -9.73 -3.29 4.54
C ASP A 27 -10.56 -2.55 3.48
N LEU A 28 -10.20 -2.67 2.19
CA LEU A 28 -10.99 -2.16 1.08
C LEU A 28 -12.34 -2.89 0.92
N GLU A 29 -12.34 -4.22 0.97
CA GLU A 29 -13.57 -5.02 0.85
C GLU A 29 -14.53 -4.79 2.02
N SER A 30 -13.99 -4.58 3.23
CA SER A 30 -14.75 -4.20 4.42
C SER A 30 -15.07 -2.70 4.51
N LYS A 31 -14.64 -1.90 3.52
CA LYS A 31 -14.87 -0.45 3.44
C LYS A 31 -14.39 0.31 4.69
N LYS A 32 -13.25 -0.09 5.26
CA LYS A 32 -12.62 0.70 6.32
C LYS A 32 -12.24 2.08 5.80
N ASN A 33 -12.28 3.07 6.68
CA ASN A 33 -11.96 4.45 6.33
C ASN A 33 -10.44 4.67 6.33
N PHE A 34 -9.85 4.70 5.13
CA PHE A 34 -8.47 5.13 4.88
C PHE A 34 -8.32 5.57 3.42
N VAL A 35 -7.23 6.24 3.10
CA VAL A 35 -6.87 6.59 1.72
C VAL A 35 -5.66 5.75 1.30
N LEU A 36 -5.83 4.98 0.22
CA LEU A 36 -4.72 4.28 -0.44
C LEU A 36 -4.09 5.20 -1.48
N VAL A 37 -2.77 5.37 -1.42
CA VAL A 37 -2.03 6.35 -2.24
C VAL A 37 -0.93 5.67 -3.04
N ASP A 38 -0.99 5.83 -4.36
CA ASP A 38 0.09 5.47 -5.26
C ASP A 38 1.10 6.60 -5.35
N VAL A 39 2.33 6.33 -4.87
CA VAL A 39 3.39 7.35 -4.84
C VAL A 39 4.35 7.26 -6.02
N ARG A 40 4.04 6.44 -7.03
CA ARG A 40 4.83 6.29 -8.25
C ARG A 40 4.57 7.46 -9.22
N GLY A 41 5.42 7.61 -10.23
CA GLY A 41 5.24 8.62 -11.26
C GLY A 41 4.09 8.32 -12.22
N GLN A 42 3.70 9.32 -13.03
CA GLN A 42 2.56 9.25 -13.97
C GLN A 42 2.61 8.02 -14.89
N SER A 43 3.76 7.73 -15.50
CA SER A 43 3.86 6.59 -16.42
C SER A 43 3.57 5.24 -15.75
N SER A 44 3.91 5.10 -14.47
CA SER A 44 3.59 3.89 -13.70
C SER A 44 2.11 3.81 -13.35
N TRP A 45 1.49 4.94 -13.01
CA TRP A 45 0.06 5.04 -12.77
C TRP A 45 -0.72 4.65 -14.03
N ASP A 46 -0.34 5.24 -15.16
CA ASP A 46 -0.98 4.99 -16.46
C ASP A 46 -0.84 3.53 -16.90
N GLN A 47 0.29 2.89 -16.58
CA GLN A 47 0.53 1.47 -16.87
C GLN A 47 -0.36 0.55 -16.04
N GLY A 48 -0.75 0.96 -14.85
CA GLY A 48 -1.66 0.22 -13.99
C GLY A 48 -1.48 0.56 -12.51
N HIS A 49 -2.59 0.70 -11.80
CA HIS A 49 -2.66 1.07 -10.39
C HIS A 49 -3.77 0.29 -9.68
N ILE A 50 -3.77 0.34 -8.34
CA ILE A 50 -4.76 -0.35 -7.51
C ILE A 50 -6.11 0.38 -7.62
N VAL A 51 -7.18 -0.36 -7.89
CA VAL A 51 -8.54 0.22 -7.96
C VAL A 51 -8.89 0.88 -6.62
N GLY A 52 -9.33 2.14 -6.68
CA GLY A 52 -9.72 2.91 -5.49
C GLY A 52 -8.56 3.62 -4.78
N SER A 53 -7.33 3.50 -5.28
CA SER A 53 -6.23 4.37 -4.84
C SER A 53 -6.31 5.75 -5.50
N ILE A 54 -5.61 6.73 -4.92
CA ILE A 54 -5.37 8.02 -5.57
C ILE A 54 -3.92 8.13 -6.03
N HIS A 55 -3.69 8.93 -7.07
CA HIS A 55 -2.35 9.21 -7.57
C HIS A 55 -1.74 10.46 -6.92
N MET A 56 -0.65 10.26 -6.18
CA MET A 56 0.11 11.35 -5.58
C MET A 56 1.59 10.97 -5.53
N PRO A 57 2.37 11.26 -6.60
CA PRO A 57 3.80 11.01 -6.62
C PRO A 57 4.48 11.53 -5.37
N HIS A 58 5.44 10.79 -4.81
CA HIS A 58 5.96 11.10 -3.48
C HIS A 58 6.50 12.54 -3.34
N ALA A 59 7.00 13.12 -4.44
CA ALA A 59 7.53 14.49 -4.48
C ALA A 59 6.45 15.58 -4.35
N GLU A 60 5.19 15.26 -4.65
CA GLU A 60 4.05 16.19 -4.65
C GLU A 60 3.27 16.17 -3.32
N ILE A 61 3.50 15.16 -2.48
CA ILE A 61 2.77 14.97 -1.20
C ILE A 61 2.82 16.23 -0.33
N ALA A 62 4.00 16.85 -0.20
CA ALA A 62 4.19 18.05 0.62
C ALA A 62 3.25 19.21 0.23
N GLU A 63 2.90 19.32 -1.05
CA GLU A 63 2.08 20.41 -1.58
C GLU A 63 0.60 20.05 -1.70
N ARG A 64 0.28 18.78 -1.92
CA ARG A 64 -1.06 18.29 -2.28
C ARG A 64 -1.82 17.66 -1.12
N ALA A 65 -1.15 16.92 -0.24
CA ALA A 65 -1.81 16.07 0.76
C ALA A 65 -2.82 16.83 1.63
N THR A 66 -2.43 17.96 2.20
CA THR A 66 -3.30 18.78 3.09
C THR A 66 -4.49 19.43 2.40
N LYS A 67 -4.51 19.44 1.06
CA LYS A 67 -5.61 19.98 0.25
C LYS A 67 -6.57 18.88 -0.20
N GLU A 68 -6.10 17.64 -0.30
CA GLU A 68 -6.81 16.53 -0.92
C GLU A 68 -7.26 15.45 0.08
N ILE A 69 -6.55 15.31 1.21
CA ILE A 69 -6.80 14.27 2.22
C ILE A 69 -7.02 14.94 3.58
N PRO A 70 -8.15 14.72 4.27
CA PRO A 70 -8.34 15.19 5.64
C PRO A 70 -7.28 14.62 6.60
N LEU A 71 -6.74 15.46 7.49
CA LEU A 71 -5.63 15.10 8.38
C LEU A 71 -5.94 13.95 9.35
N ASP A 72 -7.22 13.76 9.69
CA ASP A 72 -7.72 12.70 10.56
C ASP A 72 -7.98 11.38 9.84
N THR A 73 -7.76 11.31 8.52
CA THR A 73 -7.93 10.10 7.73
C THR A 73 -6.62 9.31 7.64
N PRO A 74 -6.59 8.03 8.04
CA PRO A 74 -5.40 7.19 7.88
C PRO A 74 -5.00 7.04 6.42
N VAL A 75 -3.69 7.00 6.15
CA VAL A 75 -3.13 6.86 4.81
C VAL A 75 -2.35 5.54 4.71
N VAL A 76 -2.50 4.84 3.60
CA VAL A 76 -1.62 3.75 3.21
C VAL A 76 -0.94 4.11 1.90
N VAL A 77 0.39 4.09 1.86
CA VAL A 77 1.16 4.39 0.64
C VAL A 77 1.75 3.13 0.03
N TYR A 78 1.85 3.08 -1.30
CA TYR A 78 2.54 1.99 -1.99
C TYR A 78 3.40 2.49 -3.15
N CYS A 79 4.49 1.74 -3.45
CA CYS A 79 5.31 1.90 -4.64
C CYS A 79 5.26 0.61 -5.49
N TRP A 80 6.26 0.38 -6.34
CA TRP A 80 6.38 -0.79 -7.20
C TRP A 80 6.42 -2.10 -6.42
N GLY A 81 7.29 -2.22 -5.42
CA GLY A 81 7.47 -3.46 -4.69
C GLY A 81 8.66 -3.40 -3.74
N PRO A 82 9.14 -4.55 -3.24
CA PRO A 82 10.19 -4.61 -2.21
C PRO A 82 11.51 -3.91 -2.59
N GLY A 83 11.80 -3.77 -3.88
CA GLY A 83 12.99 -3.06 -4.39
C GLY A 83 12.83 -1.54 -4.48
N CYS A 84 11.71 -0.95 -4.05
CA CYS A 84 11.43 0.48 -4.19
C CYS A 84 11.36 1.20 -2.82
N ASN A 85 12.19 2.22 -2.62
CA ASN A 85 12.12 3.11 -1.45
C ASN A 85 11.06 4.24 -1.59
N GLY A 86 10.25 4.21 -2.64
CA GLY A 86 9.23 5.24 -2.92
C GLY A 86 8.16 5.27 -1.83
N ALA A 87 7.71 4.10 -1.36
CA ALA A 87 6.73 3.99 -0.29
C ALA A 87 7.28 4.59 1.03
N HIS A 88 8.51 4.24 1.41
CA HIS A 88 9.18 4.85 2.57
C HIS A 88 9.26 6.37 2.48
N LYS A 89 9.65 6.92 1.31
CA LYS A 89 9.70 8.38 1.09
C LYS A 89 8.32 9.01 1.17
N GLY A 90 7.30 8.35 0.61
CA GLY A 90 5.92 8.79 0.68
C GLY A 90 5.40 8.83 2.11
N ALA A 91 5.60 7.75 2.86
CA ALA A 91 5.22 7.63 4.27
C ALA A 91 5.90 8.72 5.11
N LEU A 92 7.20 8.97 4.91
CA LEU A 92 7.90 10.06 5.58
C LEU A 92 7.26 11.42 5.29
N ASN A 93 6.92 11.71 4.03
CA ASN A 93 6.30 12.98 3.65
C ASN A 93 4.92 13.17 4.29
N PHE A 94 4.10 12.12 4.36
CA PHE A 94 2.82 12.16 5.09
C PHE A 94 3.01 12.34 6.59
N ALA A 95 3.96 11.61 7.19
CA ALA A 95 4.24 11.70 8.62
C ALA A 95 4.74 13.11 9.03
N LEU A 96 5.57 13.75 8.20
CA LEU A 96 6.03 15.13 8.42
C LEU A 96 4.89 16.15 8.41
N LEU A 97 3.79 15.84 7.72
CA LEU A 97 2.57 16.64 7.68
C LEU A 97 1.58 16.31 8.81
N GLY A 98 1.88 15.30 9.64
CA GLY A 98 1.05 14.90 10.78
C GLY A 98 0.00 13.82 10.51
N TYR A 99 0.02 13.18 9.34
CA TYR A 99 -0.89 12.07 9.04
C TYR A 99 -0.50 10.81 9.80
N GLN A 100 -1.51 10.01 10.17
CA GLN A 100 -1.29 8.59 10.45
C GLN A 100 -1.06 7.88 9.12
N VAL A 101 0.09 7.24 8.96
CA VAL A 101 0.46 6.61 7.70
C VAL A 101 1.14 5.27 7.91
N LYS A 102 0.79 4.30 7.06
CA LYS A 102 1.50 3.04 6.90
C LYS A 102 2.03 2.90 5.49
N GLU A 103 3.10 2.13 5.33
CA GLU A 103 3.48 1.64 4.00
C GLU A 103 2.91 0.26 3.71
N MET A 104 2.49 0.04 2.47
CA MET A 104 2.09 -1.28 2.00
C MET A 104 3.32 -2.05 1.49
N ILE A 105 3.78 -3.02 2.26
CA ILE A 105 4.88 -3.90 1.86
C ILE A 105 4.47 -4.79 0.68
N GLY A 106 5.43 -5.17 -0.15
CA GLY A 106 5.16 -5.89 -1.41
C GLY A 106 4.70 -4.99 -2.57
N GLY A 107 4.11 -3.82 -2.27
CA GLY A 107 3.74 -2.80 -3.25
C GLY A 107 2.77 -3.28 -4.33
N PHE A 108 2.76 -2.57 -5.46
CA PHE A 108 1.94 -2.92 -6.63
C PHE A 108 2.27 -4.31 -7.20
N GLU A 109 3.54 -4.73 -7.12
CA GLU A 109 4.01 -6.03 -7.60
C GLU A 109 3.27 -7.17 -6.91
N TYR A 110 3.31 -7.25 -5.58
CA TYR A 110 2.66 -8.34 -4.86
C TYR A 110 1.14 -8.24 -4.93
N TRP A 111 0.57 -7.03 -4.89
CA TRP A 111 -0.85 -6.81 -5.15
C TRP A 111 -1.32 -7.45 -6.47
N ALA A 112 -0.58 -7.17 -7.56
CA ALA A 112 -0.89 -7.71 -8.88
C ALA A 112 -0.67 -9.23 -8.97
N ARG A 113 0.34 -9.76 -8.28
CA ARG A 113 0.66 -11.21 -8.24
C ARG A 113 -0.31 -12.01 -7.39
N GLU A 114 -0.89 -11.41 -6.36
CA GLU A 114 -2.01 -11.98 -5.58
C GLU A 114 -3.33 -11.98 -6.37
N GLY A 115 -3.38 -11.34 -7.54
CA GLY A 115 -4.55 -11.33 -8.43
C GLY A 115 -5.62 -10.33 -8.04
N TYR A 116 -5.31 -9.38 -7.15
CA TYR A 116 -6.25 -8.32 -6.77
C TYR A 116 -6.52 -7.34 -7.92
N LYS A 117 -7.65 -6.64 -7.82
CA LYS A 117 -8.14 -5.74 -8.86
C LYS A 117 -7.18 -4.57 -9.07
N ILE A 118 -6.82 -4.33 -10.33
CA ILE A 118 -6.06 -3.16 -10.78
C ILE A 118 -6.78 -2.54 -11.98
N GLU A 119 -6.45 -1.30 -12.31
CA GLU A 119 -6.92 -0.62 -13.51
C GLU A 119 -5.77 0.14 -14.17
N ASP A 120 -5.83 0.33 -15.49
CA ASP A 120 -4.92 1.16 -16.26
C ASP A 120 -5.70 2.25 -17.02
N VAL A 121 -5.03 3.01 -17.90
CA VAL A 121 -5.70 4.07 -18.70
C VAL A 121 -6.87 3.59 -19.56
N ASN A 122 -6.99 2.28 -19.81
CA ASN A 122 -8.07 1.65 -20.57
C ASN A 122 -9.15 1.02 -19.69
N GLY A 123 -8.99 1.05 -18.36
CA GLY A 123 -9.95 0.54 -17.37
C GLY A 123 -9.45 -0.71 -16.63
N PRO A 124 -10.37 -1.53 -16.10
CA PRO A 124 -10.03 -2.66 -15.23
C PRO A 124 -9.16 -3.71 -15.93
N VAL A 125 -8.12 -4.18 -15.24
CA VAL A 125 -7.22 -5.25 -15.68
C VAL A 125 -7.28 -6.41 -14.70
N VAL A 126 -7.54 -7.61 -15.22
CA VAL A 126 -7.51 -8.85 -14.43
C VAL A 126 -6.18 -9.56 -14.69
N ARG A 127 -5.44 -9.87 -13.63
CA ARG A 127 -4.21 -10.67 -13.70
C ARG A 127 -4.44 -12.02 -13.04
N ALA A 128 -3.80 -13.06 -13.57
CA ALA A 128 -3.81 -14.37 -12.95
C ALA A 128 -2.97 -14.34 -11.66
N GLN A 129 -3.41 -15.14 -10.69
CA GLN A 129 -2.66 -15.40 -9.47
C GLN A 129 -1.30 -16.04 -9.78
N ASP A 130 -0.25 -15.56 -9.13
CA ASP A 130 1.08 -16.15 -9.16
C ASP A 130 1.22 -17.18 -8.03
N ALA A 131 1.51 -18.43 -8.40
CA ALA A 131 1.68 -19.54 -7.46
C ALA A 131 2.82 -19.33 -6.45
N LEU A 132 3.73 -18.39 -6.72
CA LEU A 132 4.80 -18.02 -5.78
C LEU A 132 4.33 -17.13 -4.64
N THR A 133 3.20 -16.43 -4.80
CA THR A 133 2.73 -15.43 -3.83
C THR A 133 1.37 -15.77 -3.24
N VAL A 134 0.56 -16.60 -3.90
CA VAL A 134 -0.78 -16.97 -3.42
C VAL A 134 -1.16 -18.40 -3.85
N PRO A 135 -1.96 -19.14 -3.04
CA PRO A 135 -2.50 -20.43 -3.47
C PRO A 135 -3.51 -20.26 -4.63
N LEU A 136 -3.24 -20.91 -5.77
CA LEU A 136 -4.00 -20.77 -7.05
C LEU A 136 -5.50 -21.13 -7.03
N ASN A 137 -6.01 -21.63 -5.90
CA ASN A 137 -7.42 -22.02 -5.73
C ASN A 137 -8.03 -21.50 -4.42
N SER A 138 -7.37 -20.55 -3.75
CA SER A 138 -7.85 -19.93 -2.52
C SER A 138 -8.40 -18.54 -2.80
N ILE A 139 -9.43 -18.15 -2.04
CA ILE A 139 -10.00 -16.79 -2.03
C ILE A 139 -9.18 -15.87 -1.10
N SER A 140 -8.21 -16.42 -0.35
CA SER A 140 -7.34 -15.68 0.57
C SER A 140 -5.88 -16.12 0.45
N CYS A 141 -4.97 -15.30 0.97
CA CYS A 141 -3.53 -15.59 1.01
C CYS A 141 -3.13 -16.69 2.00
N ASP A 142 -4.05 -17.16 2.85
CA ASP A 142 -3.83 -18.25 3.83
C ASP A 142 -2.68 -17.96 4.81
N CYS A 143 -2.56 -16.70 5.23
CA CYS A 143 -1.53 -16.18 6.14
C CYS A 143 -2.15 -15.37 7.29
#